data_AF-A0A7L4K6G2-F1
#
_entry.id   AF-A0A7L4K6G2-F1
#
_cell.length_a   1.000
_cell.length_b   1.000
_cell.length_c   1.000
_cell.angle_alpha   90.00
_cell.angle_beta   90.00
_cell.angle_gamma   90.00
#
_symmetry.space_group_name_H-M   'P 1'
#
loop_
_entity.id
_entity.type
_entity.pdbx_description
1 polymer ?
#
loop_
_entity_poly.entity_id
_entity_poly.type
_entity_poly.pdbx_seq_one_letter_code
_entity_poly.pdbx_strand_id
1 'polypeptide(L)'
;DLEGTTIGLAFLKSICSDIYSAGIIQDHNKNEIAVAATMAHEMGHNLGMSHDTDACTCSGKVCIMTDTVSFIVPKEFSSCSLQSFEKYMLSDMPKCLTNIPEVSSIVAPSSCGNGFVEEGEECDCGTPEECTNDCCDPTTCTLTAGSTCAHGDCCENCQFKESGAVCRAVKHDCDLAEMCTGFSANCPADRFRVNGYPCNYGEGYCYMGNCPTREKQCKAAFGPHATVSTASCYRMNERGVYYGYCRKEQGSHVPCKKKDIMCGKLFCTGGKEMPQDGSLVSFESCKASFPRNGEDDPGMILDGTKCGNGMVCIKGECVYAEDVFRSTNCSAKCPGHAVCDHELQCQCEEGWAPPTCDSSS
;
A
#
# COMPACT_ATOMS: atom_id res chain seq x y z
N ASP A 1 -32.25 6.94 -14.21
CA ASP A 1 -31.41 7.73 -15.12
C ASP A 1 -30.84 8.91 -14.39
N LEU A 2 -29.56 9.18 -14.63
CA LEU A 2 -28.89 10.39 -14.12
C LEU A 2 -29.44 11.63 -14.85
N GLU A 3 -29.32 12.79 -14.21
CA GLU A 3 -29.74 14.04 -14.85
C GLU A 3 -28.77 14.47 -15.95
N GLY A 4 -29.32 14.98 -17.06
CA GLY A 4 -28.54 15.47 -18.19
C GLY A 4 -28.00 14.37 -19.09
N THR A 5 -26.78 14.57 -19.61
CA THR A 5 -26.09 13.64 -20.52
C THR A 5 -25.08 12.74 -19.81
N THR A 6 -25.02 12.82 -18.48
CA THR A 6 -24.10 12.04 -17.65
C THR A 6 -24.55 10.58 -17.62
N ILE A 7 -23.64 9.65 -17.90
CA ILE A 7 -23.90 8.20 -17.88
C ILE A 7 -23.06 7.45 -16.85
N GLY A 8 -22.15 8.17 -16.18
CA GLY A 8 -21.31 7.66 -15.11
C GLY A 8 -20.65 8.82 -14.35
N LEU A 9 -20.16 8.52 -13.15
CA LEU A 9 -19.36 9.46 -12.35
C LEU A 9 -18.47 8.71 -11.35
N ALA A 10 -17.19 9.04 -11.33
CA ALA A 10 -16.22 8.51 -10.37
C ALA A 10 -15.31 9.61 -9.80
N PHE A 11 -14.75 9.36 -8.62
CA PHE A 11 -13.72 10.21 -8.06
C PHE A 11 -12.38 9.98 -8.76
N LEU A 12 -11.66 11.07 -9.05
CA LEU A 12 -10.35 11.01 -9.66
C LEU A 12 -9.28 10.61 -8.64
N LYS A 13 -8.37 9.70 -8.97
CA LYS A 13 -7.22 9.27 -8.14
C LYS A 13 -7.64 8.78 -6.75
N SER A 14 -8.64 7.91 -6.71
CA SER A 14 -9.30 7.53 -5.47
C SER A 14 -9.28 6.04 -5.18
N ILE A 15 -8.70 5.22 -6.07
CA ILE A 15 -8.57 3.78 -5.84
C ILE A 15 -7.86 3.53 -4.49
N CYS A 16 -8.35 2.54 -3.72
CA CYS A 16 -7.94 2.23 -2.34
C CYS A 16 -8.41 3.20 -1.24
N SER A 17 -9.08 4.31 -1.56
CA SER A 17 -9.70 5.15 -0.54
C SER A 17 -10.95 4.49 0.05
N ASP A 18 -11.02 4.37 1.38
CA ASP A 18 -12.19 3.84 2.10
C ASP A 18 -13.49 4.64 1.84
N ILE A 19 -13.37 5.90 1.37
CA ILE A 19 -14.50 6.81 1.17
C ILE A 19 -14.73 7.12 -0.31
N TYR A 20 -13.65 7.22 -1.10
CA TYR A 20 -13.70 7.72 -2.48
C TYR A 20 -13.45 6.66 -3.56
N SER A 21 -13.06 5.42 -3.21
CA SER A 21 -12.80 4.34 -4.17
C SER A 21 -14.10 3.76 -4.75
N ALA A 22 -14.88 4.60 -5.43
CA ALA A 22 -16.17 4.27 -5.98
C ALA A 22 -16.45 5.04 -7.28
N GLY A 23 -17.38 4.49 -8.07
CA GLY A 23 -17.99 5.10 -9.23
C GLY A 23 -19.42 4.62 -9.39
N ILE A 24 -20.25 5.43 -10.05
CA ILE A 24 -21.62 5.07 -10.44
C ILE A 24 -21.66 4.94 -11.96
N ILE A 25 -22.34 3.90 -12.45
CA ILE A 25 -22.51 3.63 -13.87
C ILE A 25 -24.00 3.47 -14.14
N GLN A 26 -24.53 4.19 -15.13
CA GLN A 26 -25.88 3.98 -15.61
C GLN A 26 -25.89 2.84 -16.64
N ASP A 27 -26.83 1.91 -16.51
CA ASP A 27 -27.10 0.90 -17.54
C ASP A 27 -27.87 1.52 -18.71
N HIS A 28 -27.16 2.29 -19.55
CA HIS A 28 -27.76 3.19 -20.54
C HIS A 28 -27.96 2.56 -21.92
N ASN A 29 -27.46 1.35 -22.16
CA ASN A 29 -27.43 0.74 -23.49
C ASN A 29 -27.72 -0.76 -23.42
N LYS A 30 -28.48 -1.28 -24.39
CA LYS A 30 -28.72 -2.73 -24.53
C LYS A 30 -27.48 -3.53 -24.92
N ASN A 31 -26.46 -2.86 -25.47
CA ASN A 31 -25.16 -3.44 -25.76
C ASN A 31 -24.31 -3.38 -24.49
N GLU A 32 -24.09 -4.53 -23.86
CA GLU A 32 -23.31 -4.68 -22.64
C GLU A 32 -21.88 -4.14 -22.78
N ILE A 33 -21.28 -4.19 -23.98
CA ILE A 33 -19.93 -3.66 -24.23
C ILE A 33 -19.91 -2.14 -24.12
N ALA A 34 -21.00 -1.46 -24.49
CA ALA A 34 -21.09 -0.01 -24.34
C ALA A 34 -21.18 0.41 -22.86
N VAL A 35 -21.87 -0.37 -22.04
CA VAL A 35 -21.95 -0.15 -20.58
C VAL A 35 -20.61 -0.50 -19.92
N ALA A 36 -19.94 -1.58 -20.36
CA ALA A 36 -18.60 -1.94 -19.91
C ALA A 36 -17.56 -0.85 -20.26
N ALA A 37 -17.67 -0.20 -21.43
CA ALA A 37 -16.83 0.93 -21.78
C ALA A 37 -17.03 2.14 -20.84
N THR A 38 -18.27 2.38 -20.39
CA THR A 38 -18.55 3.38 -19.36
C THR A 38 -17.95 2.99 -18.01
N MET A 39 -18.06 1.72 -17.61
CA MET A 39 -17.41 1.23 -16.40
C MET A 39 -15.88 1.41 -16.45
N ALA A 40 -15.26 1.08 -17.58
CA ALA A 40 -13.83 1.30 -17.81
C ALA A 40 -13.45 2.78 -17.76
N HIS A 41 -14.29 3.69 -18.27
CA HIS A 41 -14.11 5.14 -18.16
C HIS A 41 -14.09 5.60 -16.69
N GLU A 42 -15.08 5.17 -15.90
CA GLU A 42 -15.19 5.57 -14.50
C GLU A 42 -14.06 4.96 -13.65
N MET A 43 -13.70 3.70 -13.87
CA MET A 43 -12.52 3.10 -13.25
C MET A 43 -11.22 3.81 -13.68
N GLY A 44 -11.16 4.30 -14.93
CA GLY A 44 -10.08 5.15 -15.42
C GLY A 44 -9.87 6.40 -14.54
N HIS A 45 -10.95 7.09 -14.15
CA HIS A 45 -10.86 8.20 -13.19
C HIS A 45 -10.34 7.73 -11.82
N ASN A 46 -10.87 6.64 -11.26
CA ASN A 46 -10.36 6.12 -9.98
C ASN A 46 -8.85 5.79 -10.05
N LEU A 47 -8.38 5.32 -11.20
CA LEU A 47 -6.99 5.01 -11.54
C LEU A 47 -6.19 6.25 -12.05
N GLY A 48 -6.74 7.45 -11.91
CA GLY A 48 -6.05 8.71 -12.11
C GLY A 48 -5.98 9.22 -13.56
N MET A 49 -6.70 8.59 -14.49
CA MET A 49 -6.81 9.03 -15.87
C MET A 49 -7.78 10.22 -15.98
N SER A 50 -7.38 11.27 -16.70
CA SER A 50 -8.26 12.40 -17.04
C SER A 50 -8.85 12.22 -18.44
N HIS A 51 -9.85 13.03 -18.77
CA HIS A 51 -10.42 13.06 -20.12
C HIS A 51 -9.38 13.38 -21.20
N ASP A 52 -9.59 12.80 -22.37
CA ASP A 52 -8.77 13.04 -23.55
C ASP A 52 -8.91 14.49 -24.06
N THR A 53 -7.83 15.03 -24.60
CA THR A 53 -7.79 16.35 -25.25
C THR A 53 -7.35 16.20 -26.70
N ASP A 54 -7.43 17.28 -27.49
CA ASP A 54 -6.98 17.28 -28.90
C ASP A 54 -5.49 16.90 -29.09
N ALA A 55 -4.68 16.97 -28.03
CA ALA A 55 -3.27 16.56 -28.05
C ALA A 55 -3.07 15.04 -27.89
N CYS A 56 -4.11 14.31 -27.50
CA CYS A 56 -4.04 12.88 -27.21
C CYS A 56 -4.12 12.05 -28.49
N THR A 57 -3.31 11.00 -28.56
CA THR A 57 -3.32 10.08 -29.70
C THR A 57 -4.18 8.88 -29.36
N CYS A 58 -5.13 8.56 -30.24
CA CYS A 58 -5.98 7.39 -30.16
C CYS A 58 -5.75 6.55 -31.43
N SER A 59 -5.53 5.24 -31.25
CA SER A 59 -5.49 4.24 -32.33
C SER A 59 -6.86 4.12 -33.03
N GLY A 60 -7.94 4.24 -32.25
CA GLY A 60 -9.31 4.33 -32.71
C GLY A 60 -9.78 5.76 -32.98
N LYS A 61 -11.04 5.89 -33.42
CA LYS A 61 -11.70 7.22 -33.60
C LYS A 61 -12.12 7.87 -32.28
N VAL A 62 -12.38 7.05 -31.27
CA VAL A 62 -12.75 7.45 -29.91
C VAL A 62 -12.04 6.50 -28.96
N CYS A 63 -11.54 7.05 -27.85
CA CYS A 63 -10.85 6.33 -26.80
C CYS A 63 -11.72 6.29 -25.54
N ILE A 64 -11.41 5.38 -24.61
CA ILE A 64 -12.23 5.16 -23.41
C ILE A 64 -12.43 6.45 -22.62
N MET A 65 -11.40 7.30 -22.52
CA MET A 65 -11.45 8.55 -21.75
C MET A 65 -11.94 9.77 -22.54
N THR A 66 -12.54 9.58 -23.72
CA THR A 66 -13.22 10.68 -24.42
C THR A 66 -14.38 11.20 -23.57
N ASP A 67 -14.52 12.52 -23.46
CA ASP A 67 -15.49 13.20 -22.57
C ASP A 67 -16.96 13.14 -23.03
N THR A 68 -17.19 12.55 -24.21
CA THR A 68 -18.49 12.48 -24.87
C THR A 68 -18.81 11.06 -25.32
N VAL A 69 -20.06 10.67 -25.13
CA VAL A 69 -20.57 9.37 -25.58
C VAL A 69 -20.77 9.38 -27.08
N SER A 70 -20.30 8.35 -27.76
CA SER A 70 -20.40 8.17 -29.21
C SER A 70 -21.17 6.90 -29.55
N PHE A 71 -21.70 6.81 -30.78
CA PHE A 71 -22.20 5.55 -31.34
C PHE A 71 -21.09 4.51 -31.53
N ILE A 72 -19.83 4.96 -31.61
CA ILE A 72 -18.67 4.09 -31.65
C ILE A 72 -18.32 3.73 -30.21
N VAL A 73 -18.36 2.44 -29.88
CA VAL A 73 -17.98 1.94 -28.56
C VAL A 73 -16.44 1.90 -28.48
N PRO A 74 -15.80 2.68 -27.59
CA PRO A 74 -14.36 2.67 -27.45
C PRO A 74 -13.88 1.38 -26.78
N LYS A 75 -12.68 0.93 -27.16
CA LYS A 75 -12.05 -0.29 -26.61
C LYS A 75 -10.61 -0.07 -26.14
N GLU A 76 -10.04 1.10 -26.44
CA GLU A 76 -8.64 1.40 -26.20
C GLU A 76 -8.49 2.72 -25.46
N PHE A 77 -7.45 2.81 -24.64
CA PHE A 77 -7.06 4.03 -23.94
C PHE A 77 -6.17 4.90 -24.84
N SER A 78 -6.20 6.22 -24.65
CA SER A 78 -5.34 7.14 -25.40
C SER A 78 -3.93 7.18 -24.82
N SER A 79 -2.99 7.77 -25.56
CA SER A 79 -1.65 8.04 -25.07
C SER A 79 -1.63 8.89 -23.79
N CYS A 80 -2.59 9.82 -23.62
CA CYS A 80 -2.69 10.66 -22.43
C CYS A 80 -3.23 9.88 -21.23
N SER A 81 -4.17 8.96 -21.44
CA SER A 81 -4.73 8.14 -20.37
C SER A 81 -3.63 7.26 -19.77
N LEU A 82 -2.81 6.62 -20.62
CA LEU A 82 -1.67 5.80 -20.19
C LEU A 82 -0.63 6.60 -19.39
N GLN A 83 -0.28 7.80 -19.85
CA GLN A 83 0.65 8.68 -19.12
C GLN A 83 0.09 9.13 -17.76
N SER A 84 -1.22 9.40 -17.70
CA SER A 84 -1.89 9.81 -16.45
C SER A 84 -1.90 8.68 -15.44
N PHE A 85 -2.20 7.46 -15.89
CA PHE A 85 -2.15 6.24 -15.10
C PHE A 85 -0.74 5.96 -14.58
N GLU A 86 0.27 5.95 -15.45
CA GLU A 86 1.66 5.70 -15.06
C GLU A 86 2.12 6.71 -14.00
N LYS A 87 1.82 8.00 -14.20
CA LYS A 87 2.14 9.05 -13.24
C LYS A 87 1.48 8.81 -11.89
N TYR A 88 0.21 8.41 -11.86
CA TYR A 88 -0.52 8.14 -10.63
C TYR A 88 0.03 6.91 -9.89
N MET A 89 0.29 5.82 -10.61
CA MET A 89 0.87 4.60 -10.04
C MET A 89 2.26 4.85 -9.47
N LEU A 90 3.09 5.67 -10.12
CA LEU A 90 4.43 6.03 -9.64
C LEU A 90 4.39 7.04 -8.48
N SER A 91 3.43 7.96 -8.43
CA SER A 91 3.37 8.99 -7.37
C SER A 91 2.79 8.45 -6.07
N ASP A 92 1.70 7.69 -6.15
CA ASP A 92 0.87 7.36 -4.99
C ASP A 92 0.94 5.89 -4.61
N MET A 93 1.41 5.01 -5.52
CA MET A 93 1.60 3.56 -5.35
C MET A 93 0.49 2.92 -4.49
N PRO A 94 -0.76 2.88 -4.99
CA PRO A 94 -1.91 2.41 -4.24
C PRO A 94 -1.72 0.95 -3.78
N LYS A 95 -1.46 0.77 -2.48
CA LYS A 95 -1.09 -0.53 -1.90
C LYS A 95 -2.16 -1.62 -2.03
N CYS A 96 -3.43 -1.27 -2.20
CA CYS A 96 -4.51 -2.27 -2.34
C CYS A 96 -4.54 -2.94 -3.73
N LEU A 97 -3.73 -2.47 -4.68
CA LEU A 97 -3.63 -3.07 -6.01
C LEU A 97 -2.44 -4.02 -6.15
N THR A 98 -1.71 -4.31 -5.06
CA THR A 98 -0.53 -5.18 -5.11
C THR A 98 -0.83 -6.63 -4.73
N ASN A 99 -2.06 -6.93 -4.27
CA ASN A 99 -2.47 -8.28 -3.91
C ASN A 99 -3.32 -8.90 -5.02
N ILE A 100 -2.97 -10.12 -5.41
CA ILE A 100 -3.77 -10.95 -6.31
C ILE A 100 -4.91 -11.58 -5.48
N PRO A 101 -6.17 -11.49 -5.91
CA PRO A 101 -7.28 -12.14 -5.22
C PRO A 101 -7.11 -13.66 -5.12
N GLU A 102 -7.61 -14.25 -4.03
CA GLU A 102 -7.69 -15.70 -3.90
C GLU A 102 -8.66 -16.26 -4.94
N VAL A 103 -8.30 -17.39 -5.59
CA VAL A 103 -9.13 -18.00 -6.64
C VAL A 103 -10.57 -18.26 -6.16
N SER A 104 -10.70 -18.72 -4.91
CA SER A 104 -12.00 -18.99 -4.28
C SER A 104 -12.86 -17.76 -4.00
N SER A 105 -12.30 -16.55 -4.10
CA SER A 105 -13.03 -15.28 -3.88
C SER A 105 -13.65 -14.72 -5.17
N ILE A 106 -13.30 -15.29 -6.33
CA ILE A 106 -13.79 -14.86 -7.63
C ILE A 106 -15.16 -15.47 -7.86
N VAL A 107 -16.18 -14.61 -7.92
CA VAL A 107 -17.57 -15.05 -8.13
C VAL A 107 -17.96 -15.12 -9.61
N ALA A 108 -17.12 -14.59 -10.49
CA ALA A 108 -17.32 -14.67 -11.93
C ALA A 108 -17.06 -16.10 -12.42
N PRO A 109 -17.77 -16.58 -13.46
CA PRO A 109 -17.43 -17.84 -14.10
C PRO A 109 -16.03 -17.80 -14.70
N SER A 110 -15.26 -18.88 -14.54
CA SER A 110 -13.92 -19.04 -15.11
C SER A 110 -13.92 -18.87 -16.64
N SER A 111 -12.96 -18.13 -17.18
CA SER A 111 -12.85 -17.86 -18.61
C SER A 111 -11.39 -17.88 -19.09
N CYS A 112 -10.93 -19.06 -19.47
CA CYS A 112 -9.62 -19.27 -20.07
C CYS A 112 -9.27 -18.27 -21.18
N GLY A 113 -8.10 -17.66 -21.06
CA GLY A 113 -7.52 -16.69 -21.98
C GLY A 113 -7.72 -15.23 -21.55
N ASN A 114 -8.18 -14.99 -20.32
CA ASN A 114 -8.34 -13.64 -19.76
C ASN A 114 -7.09 -13.15 -19.00
N GLY A 115 -6.05 -13.99 -18.90
CA GLY A 115 -4.79 -13.69 -18.23
C GLY A 115 -4.86 -13.80 -16.70
N PHE A 116 -5.89 -14.44 -16.15
CA PHE A 116 -6.11 -14.55 -14.72
C PHE A 116 -6.54 -15.97 -14.34
N VAL A 117 -5.77 -16.61 -13.46
CA VAL A 117 -6.05 -18.01 -13.08
C VAL A 117 -7.31 -18.08 -12.22
N GLU A 118 -8.33 -18.74 -12.75
CA GLU A 118 -9.63 -18.93 -12.11
C GLU A 118 -9.87 -20.39 -11.68
N GLU A 119 -11.00 -20.67 -11.02
CA GLU A 119 -11.31 -22.02 -10.57
C GLU A 119 -11.40 -23.00 -11.76
N GLY A 120 -10.56 -24.04 -11.74
CA GLY A 120 -10.49 -25.05 -12.79
C GLY A 120 -9.34 -24.88 -13.78
N GLU A 121 -8.60 -23.79 -13.70
CA GLU A 121 -7.43 -23.51 -14.55
C GLU A 121 -6.12 -23.77 -13.78
N GLU A 122 -5.08 -24.23 -14.47
CA GLU A 122 -3.74 -24.40 -13.88
C GLU A 122 -2.83 -23.20 -14.22
N CYS A 123 -3.15 -22.49 -15.31
CA CYS A 123 -2.42 -21.33 -15.79
C CYS A 123 -3.31 -20.54 -16.76
N ASP A 124 -3.08 -19.23 -16.89
CA ASP A 124 -3.68 -18.42 -17.95
C ASP A 124 -2.69 -17.34 -18.38
N CYS A 125 -2.26 -17.39 -19.65
CA CYS A 125 -1.31 -16.46 -20.25
C CYS A 125 -1.97 -15.51 -21.26
N GLY A 126 -3.30 -15.40 -21.26
CA GLY A 126 -4.08 -14.64 -22.22
C GLY A 126 -4.47 -15.45 -23.45
N THR A 127 -4.84 -14.74 -24.51
CA THR A 127 -5.27 -15.36 -25.77
C THR A 127 -4.14 -16.11 -26.48
N PRO A 128 -4.43 -17.09 -27.36
CA PRO A 128 -3.40 -17.78 -28.14
C PRO A 128 -2.50 -16.85 -28.96
N GLU A 129 -3.01 -15.69 -29.37
CA GLU A 129 -2.25 -14.69 -30.12
C GLU A 129 -1.28 -13.86 -29.25
N GLU A 130 -1.59 -13.71 -27.96
CA GLU A 130 -0.83 -12.88 -27.00
C GLU A 130 0.09 -13.69 -26.10
N CYS A 131 -0.23 -14.97 -25.88
CA CYS A 131 0.52 -15.84 -24.97
C CYS A 131 1.95 -16.09 -25.49
N THR A 132 2.92 -15.73 -24.66
CA THR A 132 4.35 -15.97 -24.89
C THR A 132 4.94 -16.99 -23.90
N ASN A 133 4.09 -17.61 -23.10
CA ASN A 133 4.47 -18.50 -22.02
C ASN A 133 4.42 -19.97 -22.46
N ASP A 134 5.58 -20.55 -22.77
CA ASP A 134 5.69 -21.95 -23.21
C ASP A 134 5.24 -22.99 -22.16
N CYS A 135 5.06 -22.56 -20.90
CA CYS A 135 4.65 -23.41 -19.80
C CYS A 135 3.12 -23.62 -19.75
N CYS A 136 2.34 -22.81 -20.48
CA CYS A 136 0.89 -22.82 -20.45
C CYS A 136 0.31 -23.05 -21.85
N ASP A 137 -0.69 -23.92 -21.97
CA ASP A 137 -1.48 -24.02 -23.20
C ASP A 137 -2.60 -22.97 -23.17
N PRO A 138 -2.54 -21.91 -24.00
CA PRO A 138 -3.52 -20.82 -24.00
C PRO A 138 -4.91 -21.24 -24.50
N THR A 139 -5.05 -22.45 -25.07
CA THR A 139 -6.34 -22.96 -25.53
C THR A 139 -7.08 -23.71 -24.42
N THR A 140 -6.35 -24.33 -23.50
CA THR A 140 -6.91 -25.20 -22.46
C THR A 140 -6.69 -24.69 -21.05
N CYS A 141 -5.84 -23.67 -20.84
CA CYS A 141 -5.45 -23.14 -19.54
C CYS A 141 -4.90 -24.21 -18.59
N THR A 142 -4.15 -25.15 -19.18
CA THR A 142 -3.46 -26.24 -18.48
C THR A 142 -1.96 -26.13 -18.69
N LEU A 143 -1.18 -26.63 -17.74
CA LEU A 143 0.27 -26.68 -17.86
C LEU A 143 0.69 -27.60 -19.01
N THR A 144 1.75 -27.20 -19.72
CA THR A 144 2.36 -28.04 -20.75
C THR A 144 3.10 -29.23 -20.13
N ALA A 145 3.31 -30.29 -20.91
CA ALA A 145 3.90 -31.52 -20.40
C ALA A 145 5.31 -31.29 -19.82
N GLY A 146 5.48 -31.62 -18.54
CA GLY A 146 6.74 -31.44 -17.80
C GLY A 146 6.82 -30.13 -17.01
N SER A 147 5.88 -29.20 -17.20
CA SER A 147 5.78 -27.96 -16.45
C SER A 147 5.16 -28.19 -15.07
N THR A 148 5.70 -27.55 -14.04
CA THR A 148 5.13 -27.54 -12.68
C THR A 148 4.56 -26.16 -12.29
N CYS A 149 4.89 -25.14 -13.08
CA CYS A 149 4.34 -23.79 -12.97
C CYS A 149 4.36 -23.09 -14.33
N ALA A 150 3.58 -22.02 -14.45
CA ALA A 150 3.63 -21.10 -15.59
C ALA A 150 3.81 -19.63 -15.16
N HIS A 151 3.24 -19.22 -14.02
CA HIS A 151 3.24 -17.84 -13.56
C HIS A 151 3.77 -17.73 -12.13
N GLY A 152 4.13 -16.51 -11.72
CA GLY A 152 4.55 -16.20 -10.35
C GLY A 152 6.07 -16.03 -10.18
N ASP A 153 6.47 -15.26 -9.18
CA ASP A 153 7.87 -14.87 -8.94
C ASP A 153 8.80 -16.05 -8.59
N CYS A 154 8.21 -17.19 -8.21
CA CYS A 154 8.89 -18.45 -7.90
C CYS A 154 8.80 -19.48 -9.03
N CYS A 155 8.45 -19.07 -10.25
CA CYS A 155 8.52 -19.90 -11.44
C CYS A 155 9.72 -19.50 -12.31
N GLU A 156 10.54 -20.46 -12.70
CA GLU A 156 11.65 -20.26 -13.63
C GLU A 156 11.77 -21.47 -14.57
N ASN A 157 11.80 -21.23 -15.89
CA ASN A 157 11.88 -22.29 -16.91
C ASN A 157 10.80 -23.39 -16.71
N CYS A 158 9.57 -22.98 -16.43
CA CYS A 158 8.43 -23.87 -16.15
C CYS A 158 8.58 -24.77 -14.92
N GLN A 159 9.56 -24.50 -14.05
CA GLN A 159 9.81 -25.21 -12.80
C GLN A 159 9.74 -24.27 -11.59
N PHE A 160 9.35 -24.81 -10.45
CA PHE A 160 9.51 -24.05 -9.19
C PHE A 160 10.99 -23.72 -8.98
N LYS A 161 11.25 -22.47 -8.60
CA LYS A 161 12.57 -22.07 -8.13
C LYS A 161 12.94 -22.85 -6.88
N GLU A 162 14.23 -23.09 -6.71
CA GLU A 162 14.79 -23.77 -5.53
C GLU A 162 14.36 -23.08 -4.22
N SER A 163 14.25 -23.89 -3.16
CA SER A 163 13.89 -23.39 -1.84
C SER A 163 14.94 -22.39 -1.33
N GLY A 164 14.51 -21.23 -0.85
CA GLY A 164 15.43 -20.16 -0.43
C GLY A 164 15.83 -19.17 -1.53
N ALA A 165 15.37 -19.35 -2.77
CA ALA A 165 15.54 -18.34 -3.82
C ALA A 165 14.73 -17.08 -3.49
N VAL A 166 15.35 -15.89 -3.52
CA VAL A 166 14.67 -14.63 -3.20
C VAL A 166 13.65 -14.29 -4.29
N CYS A 167 12.38 -14.17 -3.92
CA CYS A 167 11.30 -13.70 -4.79
C CYS A 167 10.90 -12.25 -4.49
N ARG A 168 11.08 -11.78 -3.25
CA ARG A 168 10.95 -10.37 -2.90
C ARG A 168 12.10 -9.89 -2.03
N ALA A 169 12.83 -8.90 -2.52
CA ALA A 169 13.94 -8.29 -1.79
C ALA A 169 13.45 -7.40 -0.63
N VAL A 170 14.34 -7.21 0.36
CA VAL A 170 14.14 -6.29 1.49
C VAL A 170 14.06 -4.84 0.97
N LYS A 171 13.01 -4.10 1.36
CA LYS A 171 12.82 -2.69 0.98
C LYS A 171 13.47 -1.71 1.96
N HIS A 172 13.52 -2.05 3.24
CA HIS A 172 14.06 -1.20 4.31
C HIS A 172 14.30 -1.99 5.61
N ASP A 173 14.91 -1.37 6.63
CA ASP A 173 15.30 -1.99 7.92
C ASP A 173 14.19 -2.80 8.64
N CYS A 174 12.93 -2.44 8.46
CA CYS A 174 11.79 -3.10 9.10
C CYS A 174 11.15 -4.20 8.27
N ASP A 175 11.71 -4.51 7.11
CA ASP A 175 11.18 -5.49 6.17
C ASP A 175 12.01 -6.78 6.22
N LEU A 176 11.43 -7.90 5.78
CA LEU A 176 12.14 -9.16 5.52
C LEU A 176 12.17 -9.42 4.02
N ALA A 177 12.98 -10.37 3.58
CA ALA A 177 12.94 -10.87 2.21
C ALA A 177 12.08 -12.12 2.18
N GLU A 178 11.21 -12.26 1.18
CA GLU A 178 10.52 -13.53 0.94
C GLU A 178 11.29 -14.40 -0.05
N MET A 179 11.27 -15.68 0.26
CA MET A 179 11.98 -16.70 -0.46
C MET A 179 11.01 -17.79 -0.92
N CYS A 180 11.27 -18.30 -2.12
CA CYS A 180 10.53 -19.40 -2.70
C CYS A 180 10.62 -20.64 -1.81
N THR A 181 9.52 -21.37 -1.73
CA THR A 181 9.43 -22.56 -0.88
C THR A 181 10.03 -23.80 -1.53
N GLY A 182 10.22 -23.80 -2.85
CA GLY A 182 10.62 -24.96 -3.64
C GLY A 182 9.44 -25.79 -4.19
N PHE A 183 8.20 -25.46 -3.81
CA PHE A 183 7.01 -26.24 -4.18
C PHE A 183 5.79 -25.38 -4.53
N SER A 184 5.98 -24.08 -4.69
CA SER A 184 4.94 -23.11 -5.07
C SER A 184 5.53 -22.13 -6.08
N ALA A 185 4.71 -21.73 -7.06
CA ALA A 185 5.09 -20.72 -8.05
C ALA A 185 4.93 -19.28 -7.52
N ASN A 186 4.08 -19.11 -6.50
CA ASN A 186 3.84 -17.80 -5.88
C ASN A 186 4.85 -17.54 -4.77
N CYS A 187 5.35 -16.32 -4.72
CA CYS A 187 6.12 -15.83 -3.58
C CYS A 187 5.22 -15.89 -2.32
N PRO A 188 5.74 -16.33 -1.16
CA PRO A 188 4.99 -16.27 0.08
C PRO A 188 4.48 -14.85 0.40
N ALA A 189 3.47 -14.76 1.27
CA ALA A 189 2.94 -13.47 1.73
C ALA A 189 4.05 -12.61 2.35
N ASP A 190 4.00 -11.29 2.07
CA ASP A 190 4.96 -10.29 2.57
C ASP A 190 5.02 -10.31 4.10
N ARG A 191 6.22 -10.54 4.65
CA ARG A 191 6.48 -10.52 6.09
C ARG A 191 7.49 -9.44 6.41
N PHE A 192 7.30 -8.83 7.57
CA PHE A 192 8.18 -7.78 8.07
C PHE A 192 8.73 -8.13 9.45
N ARG A 193 9.78 -7.40 9.86
CA ARG A 193 10.46 -7.58 11.14
C ARG A 193 9.48 -7.42 12.29
N VAL A 194 9.69 -8.20 13.35
CA VAL A 194 8.89 -8.10 14.57
C VAL A 194 8.86 -6.66 15.13
N ASN A 195 7.71 -6.27 15.68
CA ASN A 195 7.56 -4.98 16.36
C ASN A 195 8.62 -4.82 17.46
N GLY A 196 9.23 -3.64 17.56
CA GLY A 196 10.30 -3.35 18.51
C GLY A 196 11.72 -3.60 17.97
N TYR A 197 11.88 -4.17 16.77
CA TYR A 197 13.20 -4.29 16.16
C TYR A 197 13.81 -2.89 15.90
N PRO A 198 15.06 -2.61 16.30
CA PRO A 198 15.67 -1.29 16.08
C PRO A 198 15.81 -0.97 14.58
N CYS A 199 15.49 0.27 14.20
CA CYS A 199 15.56 0.72 12.82
C CYS A 199 16.12 2.15 12.72
N ASN A 200 16.48 2.59 11.51
CA ASN A 200 17.07 3.90 11.26
C ASN A 200 18.31 4.15 12.15
N TYR A 201 19.25 3.21 12.13
CA TYR A 201 20.47 3.24 12.94
C TYR A 201 20.22 3.35 14.47
N GLY A 202 19.09 2.82 14.96
CA GLY A 202 18.71 2.82 16.37
C GLY A 202 17.89 4.05 16.81
N GLU A 203 17.56 4.95 15.88
CA GLU A 203 16.73 6.14 16.15
C GLU A 203 15.23 5.83 16.19
N GLY A 204 14.82 4.62 15.78
CA GLY A 204 13.44 4.18 15.82
C GLY A 204 13.30 2.70 16.17
N TYR A 205 12.05 2.27 16.27
CA TYR A 205 11.66 0.87 16.42
C TYR A 205 10.65 0.52 15.33
N CYS A 206 10.78 -0.68 14.77
CA CYS A 206 9.83 -1.19 13.80
C CYS A 206 8.46 -1.35 14.44
N TYR A 207 7.43 -0.89 13.73
CA TYR A 207 6.05 -1.03 14.13
C TYR A 207 5.19 -1.21 12.89
N MET A 208 4.51 -2.36 12.81
CA MET A 208 3.67 -2.74 11.67
C MET A 208 4.40 -2.55 10.32
N GLY A 209 5.62 -3.09 10.24
CA GLY A 209 6.47 -3.06 9.04
C GLY A 209 7.12 -1.72 8.75
N ASN A 210 6.81 -0.66 9.48
CA ASN A 210 7.35 0.67 9.25
C ASN A 210 8.34 1.05 10.34
N CYS A 211 9.22 2.02 10.04
CA CYS A 211 10.09 2.66 11.02
C CYS A 211 9.58 4.08 11.33
N PRO A 212 8.54 4.24 12.19
CA PRO A 212 7.98 5.54 12.50
C PRO A 212 8.96 6.39 13.31
N THR A 213 9.24 7.59 12.79
CA THR A 213 10.03 8.61 13.48
C THR A 213 9.36 9.96 13.34
N ARG A 214 9.52 10.82 14.36
CA ARG A 214 9.04 12.22 14.30
C ARG A 214 9.65 12.98 13.12
N GLU A 215 10.91 12.69 12.79
CA GLU A 215 11.60 13.33 11.67
C GLU A 215 10.95 12.97 10.33
N LYS A 216 10.65 11.68 10.08
CA LYS A 216 9.93 11.25 8.87
C LYS A 216 8.52 11.86 8.82
N GLN A 217 7.81 11.91 9.94
CA GLN A 217 6.48 12.54 9.99
C GLN A 217 6.54 14.06 9.72
N CYS A 218 7.56 14.77 10.24
CA CYS A 218 7.74 16.18 9.92
C CYS A 218 8.01 16.41 8.44
N LYS A 219 8.84 15.55 7.82
CA LYS A 219 9.12 15.62 6.37
C LYS A 219 7.90 15.30 5.53
N ALA A 220 7.07 14.35 5.95
CA ALA A 220 5.79 14.07 5.30
C ALA A 220 4.84 15.27 5.43
N ALA A 221 4.68 15.83 6.62
CA ALA A 221 3.74 16.92 6.87
C ALA A 221 4.14 18.25 6.20
N PHE A 222 5.42 18.62 6.24
CA PHE A 222 5.90 19.96 5.83
C PHE A 222 6.98 19.91 4.74
N GLY A 223 7.26 18.75 4.14
CA GLY A 223 8.24 18.60 3.06
C GLY A 223 9.67 18.32 3.54
N PRO A 224 10.60 18.03 2.62
CA PRO A 224 11.91 17.40 2.91
C PRO A 224 12.84 18.22 3.81
N HIS A 225 12.64 19.54 3.89
CA HIS A 225 13.42 20.46 4.72
C HIS A 225 12.81 20.70 6.12
N ALA A 226 11.75 19.97 6.47
CA ALA A 226 11.18 20.02 7.80
C ALA A 226 11.91 19.09 8.76
N THR A 227 12.09 19.53 10.00
CA THR A 227 12.73 18.76 11.07
C THR A 227 11.88 18.78 12.33
N VAL A 228 12.17 17.86 13.26
CA VAL A 228 11.54 17.86 14.59
C VAL A 228 11.80 19.19 15.32
N SER A 229 10.77 19.75 15.95
CA SER A 229 10.90 20.97 16.75
C SER A 229 11.57 20.73 18.12
N THR A 230 11.92 21.82 18.79
CA THR A 230 12.50 21.80 20.12
C THR A 230 11.52 21.29 21.18
N ALA A 231 12.05 20.78 22.31
CA ALA A 231 11.25 20.25 23.40
C ALA A 231 10.28 21.29 24.03
N SER A 232 10.53 22.60 23.85
CA SER A 232 9.61 23.65 24.32
C SER A 232 8.28 23.63 23.56
N CYS A 233 8.28 23.33 22.26
CA CYS A 233 7.05 23.21 21.46
C CYS A 233 6.13 22.12 22.01
N TYR A 234 6.71 20.98 22.41
CA TYR A 234 5.97 19.84 22.95
C TYR A 234 5.31 20.10 24.32
N ARG A 235 5.70 21.15 25.06
CA ARG A 235 5.00 21.55 26.30
C ARG A 235 3.56 21.97 26.04
N MET A 236 3.24 22.36 24.80
CA MET A 236 1.85 22.65 24.42
C MET A 236 0.92 21.45 24.56
N ASN A 237 1.47 20.23 24.51
CA ASN A 237 0.71 19.00 24.69
C ASN A 237 0.16 18.84 26.12
N GLU A 238 0.69 19.54 27.11
CA GLU A 238 0.16 19.56 28.47
C GLU A 238 -1.13 20.38 28.62
N ARG A 239 -1.52 21.17 27.60
CA ARG A 239 -2.67 22.08 27.70
C ARG A 239 -4.02 21.42 27.45
N GLY A 240 -4.08 20.32 26.69
CA GLY A 240 -5.35 19.66 26.35
C GLY A 240 -6.24 20.53 25.47
N VAL A 241 -5.64 21.23 24.50
CA VAL A 241 -6.34 22.05 23.50
C VAL A 241 -6.29 21.38 22.13
N TYR A 242 -7.09 21.82 21.16
CA TYR A 242 -7.24 21.15 19.85
C TYR A 242 -5.93 21.01 19.03
N TYR A 243 -4.87 21.74 19.38
CA TYR A 243 -3.55 21.69 18.74
C TYR A 243 -2.43 21.28 19.70
N GLY A 244 -2.77 20.75 20.87
CA GLY A 244 -1.82 20.33 21.89
C GLY A 244 -2.48 19.42 22.91
N TYR A 245 -2.43 18.11 22.66
CA TYR A 245 -3.07 17.06 23.46
C TYR A 245 -2.42 15.69 23.20
N CYS A 246 -2.74 14.66 24.00
CA CYS A 246 -2.24 13.29 23.82
C CYS A 246 -3.23 12.35 23.14
N ARG A 247 -4.51 12.48 23.47
CA ARG A 247 -5.58 11.67 22.89
C ARG A 247 -6.92 12.41 23.00
N LYS A 248 -7.89 11.96 22.20
CA LYS A 248 -9.28 12.38 22.32
C LYS A 248 -10.06 11.30 23.09
N GLU A 249 -10.78 11.70 24.12
CA GLU A 249 -11.72 10.84 24.84
C GLU A 249 -13.10 11.49 24.82
N GLN A 250 -14.10 10.81 24.25
CA GLN A 250 -15.49 11.31 24.16
C GLN A 250 -15.59 12.73 23.56
N GLY A 251 -14.75 13.04 22.56
CA GLY A 251 -14.70 14.36 21.90
C GLY A 251 -13.89 15.43 22.65
N SER A 252 -13.40 15.15 23.86
CA SER A 252 -12.57 16.06 24.64
C SER A 252 -11.08 15.81 24.41
N HIS A 253 -10.29 16.88 24.36
CA HIS A 253 -8.84 16.82 24.20
C HIS A 253 -8.19 16.56 25.57
N VAL A 254 -7.56 15.41 25.72
CA VAL A 254 -6.91 15.01 26.98
C VAL A 254 -5.48 15.57 27.02
N PRO A 255 -5.12 16.39 28.04
CA PRO A 255 -3.76 16.88 28.20
C PRO A 255 -2.78 15.74 28.48
N CYS A 256 -1.56 15.87 27.97
CA CYS A 256 -0.50 14.91 28.23
C CYS A 256 0.03 15.00 29.66
N LYS A 257 0.44 13.86 30.21
CA LYS A 257 1.34 13.84 31.37
C LYS A 257 2.75 14.23 30.91
N LYS A 258 3.59 14.72 31.81
CA LYS A 258 4.97 15.15 31.49
C LYS A 258 5.81 14.10 30.76
N LYS A 259 5.65 12.81 31.12
CA LYS A 259 6.36 11.70 30.47
C LYS A 259 5.86 11.41 29.04
N ASP A 260 4.65 11.86 28.70
CA ASP A 260 3.93 11.52 27.47
C ASP A 260 3.90 12.68 26.45
N ILE A 261 4.45 13.86 26.81
CA ILE A 261 4.42 15.05 25.93
C ILE A 261 5.03 14.81 24.55
N MET A 262 5.93 13.83 24.46
CA MET A 262 6.62 13.39 23.24
C MET A 262 5.83 12.36 22.42
N CYS A 263 4.60 12.05 22.81
CA CYS A 263 3.64 11.14 22.15
C CYS A 263 2.30 11.80 21.81
N GLY A 264 2.13 13.10 22.09
CA GLY A 264 0.94 13.85 21.72
C GLY A 264 1.02 14.43 20.31
N LYS A 265 0.73 15.73 20.19
CA LYS A 265 0.87 16.47 18.94
C LYS A 265 2.31 16.51 18.46
N LEU A 266 2.50 16.30 17.15
CA LEU A 266 3.77 16.50 16.47
C LEU A 266 4.03 17.99 16.25
N PHE A 267 5.22 18.44 16.62
CA PHE A 267 5.70 19.77 16.31
C PHE A 267 6.95 19.70 15.44
N CYS A 268 6.96 20.49 14.38
CA CYS A 268 8.01 20.57 13.37
C CYS A 268 8.51 21.99 13.20
N THR A 269 9.64 22.18 12.54
CA THR A 269 10.16 23.48 12.12
C THR A 269 10.80 23.36 10.73
N GLY A 270 11.08 24.49 10.06
CA GLY A 270 11.54 24.49 8.67
C GLY A 270 10.46 24.06 7.66
N GLY A 271 10.88 23.57 6.50
CA GLY A 271 9.99 23.08 5.44
C GLY A 271 9.06 24.14 4.82
N LYS A 272 7.98 23.65 4.19
CA LYS A 272 6.87 24.42 3.62
C LYS A 272 6.12 25.18 4.72
N GLU A 273 5.44 26.25 4.32
CA GLU A 273 4.62 27.05 5.23
C GLU A 273 3.35 26.31 5.68
N MET A 274 2.62 25.75 4.72
CA MET A 274 1.38 25.00 4.95
C MET A 274 1.64 23.49 5.03
N PRO A 275 0.92 22.76 5.89
CA PRO A 275 1.02 21.30 5.94
C PRO A 275 0.37 20.66 4.70
N GLN A 276 0.80 19.44 4.37
CA GLN A 276 0.20 18.64 3.30
C GLN A 276 -1.26 18.29 3.62
N ASP A 277 -1.57 18.03 4.89
CA ASP A 277 -2.91 17.72 5.38
C ASP A 277 -3.26 18.55 6.63
N GLY A 278 -4.54 18.88 6.78
CA GLY A 278 -5.05 19.67 7.87
C GLY A 278 -4.90 21.19 7.70
N SER A 279 -4.98 21.88 8.83
CA SER A 279 -4.85 23.33 8.99
C SER A 279 -3.61 23.66 9.82
N LEU A 280 -2.94 24.77 9.50
CA LEU A 280 -1.71 25.18 10.17
C LEU A 280 -1.97 25.72 11.58
N VAL A 281 -1.16 25.27 12.54
CA VAL A 281 -0.91 25.95 13.81
C VAL A 281 0.55 26.36 13.81
N SER A 282 0.81 27.65 14.05
CA SER A 282 2.16 28.19 14.13
C SER A 282 2.28 29.15 15.30
N PHE A 283 3.32 29.00 16.11
CA PHE A 283 3.70 29.94 17.15
C PHE A 283 5.22 29.87 17.34
N GLU A 284 5.87 31.02 17.47
CA GLU A 284 7.34 31.11 17.42
C GLU A 284 7.91 30.36 16.20
N SER A 285 8.77 29.36 16.42
CA SER A 285 9.31 28.48 15.38
C SER A 285 8.58 27.13 15.27
N CYS A 286 7.55 26.89 16.08
CA CYS A 286 6.83 25.64 16.18
C CYS A 286 5.68 25.60 15.16
N LYS A 287 5.65 24.56 14.32
CA LYS A 287 4.56 24.28 13.39
C LYS A 287 3.91 22.94 13.72
N ALA A 288 2.58 22.88 13.62
CA ALA A 288 1.79 21.66 13.70
C ALA A 288 0.61 21.73 12.72
N SER A 289 0.03 20.60 12.36
CA SER A 289 -1.23 20.52 11.61
C SER A 289 -2.35 20.06 12.52
N PHE A 290 -3.61 20.45 12.30
CA PHE A 290 -4.78 19.87 12.97
C PHE A 290 -5.89 19.57 11.94
N PRO A 291 -6.81 18.64 12.21
CA PRO A 291 -7.77 18.21 11.21
C PRO A 291 -8.71 19.35 10.84
N ARG A 292 -9.10 19.42 9.55
CA ARG A 292 -10.03 20.45 9.07
C ARG A 292 -11.45 20.23 9.61
N ASN A 293 -11.82 18.97 9.82
CA ASN A 293 -13.13 18.52 10.29
C ASN A 293 -12.99 17.56 11.50
N GLY A 294 -14.09 16.95 11.96
CA GLY A 294 -14.11 15.99 13.08
C GLY A 294 -13.42 14.64 12.81
N GLU A 295 -12.47 14.60 11.88
CA GLU A 295 -11.69 13.44 11.49
C GLU A 295 -10.56 13.15 12.49
N ASP A 296 -9.93 11.99 12.31
CA ASP A 296 -8.70 11.64 13.00
C ASP A 296 -7.61 12.67 12.69
N ASP A 297 -6.81 12.99 13.70
CA ASP A 297 -5.89 14.10 13.64
C ASP A 297 -4.55 13.67 13.00
N PRO A 298 -4.25 14.08 11.75
CA PRO A 298 -3.04 13.66 11.04
C PRO A 298 -1.76 14.26 11.64
N GLY A 299 -1.89 15.23 12.54
CA GLY A 299 -0.77 15.88 13.23
C GLY A 299 -0.41 15.23 14.57
N MET A 300 -0.97 14.06 14.89
CA MET A 300 -0.58 13.29 16.07
C MET A 300 0.66 12.43 15.79
N ILE A 301 1.50 12.25 16.81
CA ILE A 301 2.66 11.35 16.70
C ILE A 301 2.16 9.92 16.57
N LEU A 302 2.54 9.26 15.47
CA LEU A 302 2.12 7.88 15.20
C LEU A 302 2.57 6.90 16.30
N ASP A 303 1.72 5.89 16.53
CA ASP A 303 2.04 4.75 17.39
C ASP A 303 3.31 4.02 16.89
N GLY A 304 4.06 3.45 17.84
CA GLY A 304 5.38 2.84 17.60
C GLY A 304 6.54 3.82 17.53
N THR A 305 6.29 5.14 17.47
CA THR A 305 7.37 6.14 17.42
C THR A 305 8.19 6.14 18.72
N LYS A 306 9.51 6.12 18.61
CA LYS A 306 10.43 6.19 19.75
C LYS A 306 10.24 7.49 20.56
N CYS A 307 9.92 7.35 21.84
CA CYS A 307 9.76 8.48 22.77
C CYS A 307 10.78 8.49 23.92
N GLY A 308 11.53 7.40 24.08
CA GLY A 308 12.64 7.27 25.01
C GLY A 308 13.48 6.03 24.70
N ASN A 309 14.53 5.79 25.48
CA ASN A 309 15.32 4.57 25.34
C ASN A 309 14.47 3.35 25.76
N GLY A 310 14.28 2.40 24.84
CA GLY A 310 13.41 1.24 25.08
C GLY A 310 11.92 1.58 25.15
N MET A 311 11.50 2.78 24.75
CA MET A 311 10.13 3.29 24.92
C MET A 311 9.54 3.83 23.62
N VAL A 312 8.25 3.58 23.42
CA VAL A 312 7.47 3.93 22.23
C VAL A 312 6.15 4.60 22.60
N CYS A 313 5.63 5.40 21.67
CA CYS A 313 4.30 5.98 21.78
C CYS A 313 3.24 4.94 21.44
N ILE A 314 2.23 4.79 22.29
CA ILE A 314 1.02 4.00 22.03
C ILE A 314 -0.18 4.76 22.57
N LYS A 315 -1.14 5.11 21.71
CA LYS A 315 -2.36 5.85 22.06
C LYS A 315 -2.09 7.13 22.86
N GLY A 316 -1.01 7.82 22.49
CA GLY A 316 -0.57 9.05 23.15
C GLY A 316 0.15 8.86 24.48
N GLU A 317 0.51 7.64 24.88
CA GLU A 317 1.31 7.38 26.09
C GLU A 317 2.70 6.85 25.72
N CYS A 318 3.71 7.30 26.46
CA CYS A 318 5.08 6.82 26.32
C CYS A 318 5.30 5.63 27.26
N VAL A 319 5.40 4.45 26.68
CA VAL A 319 5.41 3.14 27.37
C VAL A 319 6.62 2.32 26.96
N TYR A 320 6.99 1.32 27.75
CA TYR A 320 8.09 0.43 27.38
C TYR A 320 7.71 -0.45 26.19
N ALA A 321 8.60 -0.54 25.21
CA ALA A 321 8.37 -1.32 24.00
C ALA A 321 8.17 -2.81 24.30
N GLU A 322 8.86 -3.34 25.32
CA GLU A 322 8.75 -4.73 25.75
C GLU A 322 7.35 -5.09 26.29
N ASP A 323 6.69 -4.16 27.00
CA ASP A 323 5.36 -4.38 27.59
C ASP A 323 4.28 -4.51 26.51
N VAL A 324 4.47 -3.81 25.38
CA VAL A 324 3.50 -3.71 24.29
C VAL A 324 3.74 -4.78 23.23
N PHE A 325 4.97 -4.89 22.74
CA PHE A 325 5.27 -5.74 21.60
C PHE A 325 5.50 -7.20 21.99
N ARG A 326 5.97 -7.45 23.22
CA ARG A 326 6.24 -8.81 23.75
C ARG A 326 7.14 -9.67 22.85
N SER A 327 7.98 -9.01 22.06
CA SER A 327 8.86 -9.60 21.03
C SER A 327 10.28 -9.88 21.53
N THR A 328 10.55 -9.58 22.80
CA THR A 328 11.87 -9.72 23.41
C THR A 328 12.41 -11.13 23.22
N ASN A 329 13.62 -11.23 22.65
CA ASN A 329 14.31 -12.47 22.34
C ASN A 329 13.51 -13.44 21.45
N CYS A 330 12.59 -12.96 20.60
CA CYS A 330 11.84 -13.83 19.71
C CYS A 330 12.76 -14.57 18.72
N SER A 331 13.64 -13.86 18.00
CA SER A 331 14.57 -14.49 17.06
C SER A 331 15.55 -15.46 17.72
N ALA A 332 15.86 -15.31 19.01
CA ALA A 332 16.71 -16.24 19.74
C ALA A 332 16.07 -17.63 19.95
N LYS A 333 14.76 -17.76 19.69
CA LYS A 333 14.02 -19.02 19.73
C LYS A 333 13.91 -19.67 18.35
N CYS A 334 14.39 -19.01 17.30
CA CYS A 334 14.31 -19.51 15.94
C CYS A 334 15.48 -20.47 15.64
N PRO A 335 15.24 -21.52 14.84
CA PRO A 335 16.27 -22.49 14.47
C PRO A 335 17.25 -21.92 13.44
N GLY A 336 18.47 -22.45 13.41
CA GLY A 336 19.48 -22.13 12.40
C GLY A 336 19.68 -20.63 12.18
N HIS A 337 19.68 -20.23 10.92
CA HIS A 337 19.75 -18.84 10.47
C HIS A 337 18.35 -18.28 10.18
N ALA A 338 17.51 -18.22 11.21
CA ALA A 338 16.17 -17.66 11.12
C ALA A 338 15.94 -16.47 12.05
N VAL A 339 15.02 -15.60 11.63
CA VAL A 339 14.58 -14.41 12.35
C VAL A 339 13.09 -14.48 12.62
N CYS A 340 12.68 -13.84 13.71
CA CYS A 340 11.27 -13.72 14.06
C CYS A 340 10.60 -12.58 13.30
N ASP A 341 9.48 -12.90 12.67
CA ASP A 341 8.62 -11.96 11.97
C ASP A 341 7.58 -11.29 12.89
N HIS A 342 6.75 -10.46 12.29
CA HIS A 342 5.65 -9.76 12.95
C HIS A 342 4.53 -10.65 13.51
N GLU A 343 4.39 -11.89 13.03
CA GLU A 343 3.44 -12.89 13.55
C GLU A 343 4.04 -13.75 14.67
N LEU A 344 5.28 -13.44 15.10
CA LEU A 344 6.06 -14.22 16.04
C LEU A 344 6.41 -15.64 15.54
N GLN A 345 6.49 -15.80 14.21
CA GLN A 345 6.94 -17.01 13.55
C GLN A 345 8.38 -16.84 13.07
N CYS A 346 9.06 -17.96 12.82
CA CYS A 346 10.44 -17.96 12.36
C CYS A 346 10.49 -18.08 10.84
N GLN A 347 11.26 -17.18 10.22
CA GLN A 347 11.54 -17.15 8.79
C GLN A 347 13.05 -17.18 8.58
N CYS A 348 13.53 -17.99 7.63
CA CYS A 348 14.94 -18.02 7.32
C CYS A 348 15.44 -16.64 6.87
N GLU A 349 16.69 -16.31 7.19
CA GLU A 349 17.35 -15.13 6.64
C GLU A 349 17.70 -15.37 5.16
N GLU A 350 17.90 -14.27 4.41
CA GLU A 350 18.34 -14.33 3.02
C GLU A 350 19.62 -15.17 2.88
N GLY A 351 19.64 -16.06 1.89
CA GLY A 351 20.72 -17.02 1.67
C GLY A 351 20.56 -18.35 2.42
N TRP A 352 19.45 -18.57 3.14
CA TRP A 352 19.15 -19.81 3.87
C TRP A 352 17.79 -20.38 3.48
N ALA A 353 17.71 -21.70 3.42
CA ALA A 353 16.50 -22.40 2.98
C ALA A 353 15.68 -22.99 4.14
N PRO A 354 14.32 -22.90 4.10
CA PRO A 354 13.45 -23.60 5.03
C PRO A 354 13.53 -25.14 4.85
N PRO A 355 13.11 -25.94 5.85
CA PRO A 355 12.43 -25.55 7.09
C PRO A 355 13.33 -25.29 8.30
N THR A 356 14.60 -25.72 8.28
CA THR A 356 15.50 -25.58 9.45
C THR A 356 16.43 -24.38 9.38
N CYS A 357 16.60 -23.78 8.19
CA CYS A 357 17.48 -22.64 7.97
C CYS A 357 18.96 -22.93 8.27
N ASP A 358 19.41 -24.18 8.09
CA ASP A 358 20.80 -24.61 8.32
C ASP A 358 21.59 -24.80 7.00
N SER A 359 20.91 -24.85 5.86
CA SER A 359 21.50 -25.02 4.53
C SER A 359 21.47 -23.70 3.76
N SER A 360 22.61 -23.32 3.17
CA SER A 360 22.66 -22.19 2.26
C SER A 360 21.86 -22.48 0.98
N SER A 361 21.11 -21.48 0.51
CA SER A 361 20.37 -21.55 -0.76
C SER A 361 21.23 -21.31 -2.00
#